data_AF-A0A5Q4DPF8-F1
#
_entry.id   AF-A0A5Q4DPF8-F1
#
_cell.length_a   1.000
_cell.length_b   1.000
_cell.length_c   1.000
_cell.angle_alpha   90.00
_cell.angle_beta   90.00
_cell.angle_gamma   90.00
#
_symmetry.space_group_name_H-M   'P 1'
#
loop_
_entity.id
_entity.type
_entity.pdbx_description
1 polymer ?
#
loop_
_entity_poly.entity_id
_entity_poly.type
_entity_poly.pdbx_seq_one_letter_code
_entity_poly.pdbx_strand_id
1 'polypeptide(L)'
;MSTVSDLENRLGRALDRIAKSAAALGIAAPQDRTELDALTRQLDVERAKNAQLSERVNAVRQRQETSFTTLEKRLARMTEQLDLQSLEMLRLKKANTKLIEANRQLRDSVEAKIIEPSTINRSLVAELEALRAERAAEMAEMEDVLGELKPLISPEDANA
;
A
#
# COMPACT_ATOMS: atom_id res chain seq x y z
N MET A 1 -70.19 50.50 35.47
CA MET A 1 -68.86 50.46 36.11
C MET A 1 -68.52 49.09 36.70
N SER A 2 -69.46 48.27 37.23
CA SER A 2 -69.12 46.95 37.81
C SER A 2 -68.85 45.83 36.78
N THR A 3 -69.51 45.85 35.63
CA THR A 3 -69.39 44.80 34.61
C THR A 3 -67.99 44.70 33.98
N VAL A 4 -67.28 45.83 33.90
CA VAL A 4 -65.90 45.87 33.38
C VAL A 4 -64.93 45.27 34.39
N SER A 5 -65.08 45.62 35.68
CA SER A 5 -64.26 45.05 36.77
C SER A 5 -64.46 43.54 36.93
N ASP A 6 -65.69 43.04 36.77
CA ASP A 6 -65.96 41.60 36.81
C ASP A 6 -65.32 40.85 35.63
N LEU A 7 -65.29 41.46 34.44
CA LEU A 7 -64.62 40.92 33.27
C LEU A 7 -63.10 40.91 33.43
N GLU A 8 -62.52 41.97 33.99
CA GLU A 8 -61.08 42.04 34.32
C GLU A 8 -60.67 40.96 35.33
N ASN A 9 -61.46 40.77 36.39
CA ASN A 9 -61.23 39.72 37.38
C ASN A 9 -61.35 38.30 36.78
N ARG A 10 -62.30 38.08 35.86
CA ARG A 10 -62.42 36.79 35.13
C ARG A 10 -61.26 36.57 34.16
N LEU A 11 -60.83 37.61 33.44
CA LEU A 11 -59.69 37.55 32.53
C LEU A 11 -58.40 37.26 33.29
N GLY A 12 -58.17 37.94 34.42
CA GLY A 12 -57.01 37.67 35.29
C GLY A 12 -56.97 36.21 35.76
N ARG A 13 -58.10 35.68 36.25
CA ARG A 13 -58.21 34.27 36.65
C ARG A 13 -58.03 33.28 35.49
N ALA A 14 -58.49 33.63 34.29
CA ALA A 14 -58.33 32.80 33.11
C ALA A 14 -56.87 32.79 32.64
N LEU A 15 -56.21 33.93 32.62
CA LEU A 15 -54.78 34.07 32.29
C LEU A 15 -53.89 33.33 33.29
N ASP A 16 -54.16 33.44 34.59
CA ASP A 16 -53.45 32.67 35.63
C ASP A 16 -53.63 31.16 35.46
N ARG A 17 -54.84 30.72 35.09
CA ARG A 17 -55.13 29.30 34.83
C ARG A 17 -54.41 28.81 33.58
N ILE A 18 -54.35 29.63 32.53
CA ILE A 18 -53.58 29.36 31.31
C ILE A 18 -52.10 29.28 31.64
N ALA A 19 -51.54 30.23 32.39
CA ALA A 19 -50.15 30.23 32.81
C ALA A 19 -49.78 28.98 33.63
N LYS A 20 -50.63 28.58 34.59
CA LYS A 20 -50.46 27.33 35.36
C LYS A 20 -50.56 26.09 34.48
N SER A 21 -51.49 26.05 33.54
CA SER A 21 -51.65 24.92 32.62
C SER A 21 -50.50 24.82 31.61
N ALA A 22 -49.95 25.95 31.15
CA ALA A 22 -48.79 26.02 30.28
C ALA A 22 -47.54 25.48 30.97
N ALA A 23 -47.35 25.81 32.25
CA ALA A 23 -46.31 25.23 33.08
C ALA A 23 -46.50 23.71 33.30
N ALA A 24 -47.74 23.25 33.53
CA ALA A 24 -48.05 21.83 33.72
C ALA A 24 -47.95 20.97 32.44
N LEU A 25 -48.18 21.58 31.27
CA LEU A 25 -48.02 20.95 29.95
C LEU A 25 -46.56 20.82 29.52
N GLY A 26 -45.61 21.30 30.33
CA GLY A 26 -44.19 21.27 29.97
C GLY A 26 -43.92 22.08 28.70
N ILE A 27 -44.66 23.16 28.47
CA ILE A 27 -44.24 24.17 27.48
C ILE A 27 -42.89 24.66 28.00
N ALA A 28 -41.83 24.13 27.38
CA ALA A 28 -40.45 24.23 27.81
C ALA A 28 -40.20 25.60 28.42
N ALA A 29 -39.76 25.61 29.69
CA ALA A 29 -39.38 26.86 30.31
C ALA A 29 -38.32 27.53 29.42
N PRO A 30 -38.21 28.86 29.39
CA PRO A 30 -37.19 29.54 28.59
C PRO A 30 -35.78 28.98 28.86
N GLN A 31 -35.52 28.44 30.06
CA GLN A 31 -34.29 27.71 30.42
C GLN A 31 -34.11 26.39 29.65
N ASP A 32 -35.14 25.54 29.57
CA ASP A 32 -35.11 24.28 28.79
C ASP A 32 -34.91 24.55 27.29
N ARG A 33 -35.51 25.62 26.77
CA ARG A 33 -35.32 26.04 25.37
C ARG A 33 -33.88 26.47 25.10
N THR A 34 -33.26 27.21 26.03
CA THR A 34 -31.85 27.61 25.92
C THR A 34 -30.88 26.43 26.04
N GLU A 35 -31.19 25.44 26.87
CA GLU A 35 -30.39 24.22 26.99
C GLU A 35 -30.49 23.35 25.73
N LEU A 36 -31.69 23.19 25.16
CA LEU A 36 -31.90 22.51 23.88
C LEU A 36 -31.14 23.17 22.73
N ASP A 37 -31.15 24.50 22.65
CA ASP A 37 -30.40 25.25 21.65
C ASP A 37 -28.88 25.09 21.84
N ALA A 38 -28.40 25.03 23.09
CA ALA A 38 -26.99 24.79 23.42
C ALA A 38 -26.55 23.36 23.06
N LEU A 39 -27.36 22.35 23.39
CA LEU A 39 -27.11 20.95 23.02
C LEU A 39 -27.12 20.77 21.50
N THR A 40 -28.03 21.42 20.78
CA THR A 40 -28.11 21.35 19.31
C THR A 40 -26.84 21.93 18.68
N ARG A 41 -26.35 23.09 19.18
CA ARG A 41 -25.08 23.67 18.74
C ARG A 41 -23.89 22.75 19.01
N GLN A 42 -23.82 22.12 20.18
CA GLN A 42 -22.76 21.16 20.49
C GLN A 42 -22.80 19.94 19.55
N LEU A 43 -24.00 19.45 19.26
CA LEU A 43 -24.19 18.32 18.36
C LEU A 43 -23.81 18.65 16.92
N ASP A 44 -24.07 19.86 16.46
CA ASP A 44 -23.61 20.35 15.15
C ASP A 44 -22.08 20.50 15.09
N VAL A 45 -21.46 20.99 16.17
CA VAL A 45 -19.99 21.06 16.29
C VAL A 45 -19.36 19.66 16.26
N GLU A 46 -19.92 18.70 17.00
CA GLU A 46 -19.41 17.32 17.00
C GLU A 46 -19.63 16.62 15.67
N ARG A 47 -20.77 16.86 14.99
CA ARG A 47 -21.00 16.38 13.62
C ARG A 47 -19.99 16.94 12.63
N ALA A 48 -19.67 18.24 12.72
CA ALA A 48 -18.66 18.86 11.88
C ALA A 48 -17.27 18.27 12.11
N LYS A 49 -16.88 18.05 13.38
CA LYS A 49 -15.61 17.36 13.71
C LYS A 49 -15.58 15.94 13.19
N ASN A 50 -16.68 15.19 13.32
CA ASN A 50 -16.76 13.80 12.86
C ASN A 50 -16.67 13.71 11.32
N ALA A 51 -17.32 14.63 10.59
CA ALA A 51 -17.17 14.75 9.15
C ALA A 51 -15.71 15.02 8.75
N GLN A 52 -15.05 15.97 9.40
CA GLN A 52 -13.63 16.28 9.15
C GLN A 52 -12.70 15.10 9.46
N LEU A 53 -12.93 14.38 10.56
CA LEU A 53 -12.16 13.19 10.92
C LEU A 53 -12.39 12.05 9.90
N SER A 54 -13.63 11.85 9.47
CA SER A 54 -13.98 10.86 8.45
C SER A 54 -13.30 11.15 7.11
N GLU A 55 -13.28 12.41 6.68
CA GLU A 55 -12.55 12.85 5.49
C GLU A 55 -11.05 12.60 5.63
N ARG A 56 -10.45 12.95 6.78
CA ARG A 56 -9.03 12.69 7.05
C ARG A 56 -8.71 11.20 7.03
N VAL A 57 -9.54 10.37 7.65
CA VAL A 57 -9.36 8.91 7.64
C VAL A 57 -9.46 8.35 6.23
N ASN A 58 -10.43 8.82 5.43
CA ASN A 58 -10.56 8.40 4.04
C ASN A 58 -9.35 8.83 3.20
N ALA A 59 -8.85 10.06 3.37
CA ALA A 59 -7.65 10.54 2.70
C ALA A 59 -6.41 9.73 3.09
N VAL A 60 -6.25 9.38 4.38
CA VAL A 60 -5.15 8.52 4.85
C VAL A 60 -5.28 7.11 4.28
N ARG A 61 -6.48 6.51 4.30
CA ARG A 61 -6.74 5.19 3.70
C ARG A 61 -6.40 5.18 2.22
N GLN A 62 -6.82 6.20 1.46
CA GLN A 62 -6.52 6.29 0.03
C GLN A 62 -5.01 6.38 -0.23
N ARG A 63 -4.27 7.17 0.57
CA ARG A 63 -2.80 7.24 0.49
C ARG A 63 -2.15 5.90 0.84
N GLN A 64 -2.64 5.23 1.86
CA GLN A 64 -2.14 3.91 2.25
C GLN A 64 -2.40 2.88 1.16
N GLU A 65 -3.59 2.85 0.57
CA GLU A 65 -3.94 1.96 -0.55
C GLU A 65 -3.03 2.19 -1.76
N THR A 66 -2.81 3.45 -2.15
CA THR A 66 -1.88 3.77 -3.25
C THR A 66 -0.43 3.36 -2.95
N SER A 67 0.00 3.49 -1.70
CA SER A 67 1.33 3.08 -1.27
C SER A 67 1.46 1.56 -1.23
N PHE A 68 0.43 0.87 -0.75
CA PHE A 68 0.36 -0.58 -0.66
C PHE A 68 0.40 -1.20 -2.06
N THR A 69 -0.47 -0.75 -2.97
CA THR A 69 -0.47 -1.20 -4.37
C THR A 69 0.87 -0.94 -5.09
N THR A 70 1.55 0.16 -4.78
CA THR A 70 2.90 0.44 -5.32
C THR A 70 3.94 -0.52 -4.76
N LEU A 71 3.91 -0.80 -3.46
CA LEU A 71 4.80 -1.74 -2.80
C LEU A 71 4.57 -3.18 -3.28
N GLU A 72 3.31 -3.61 -3.43
CA GLU A 72 2.95 -4.91 -3.97
C GLU A 72 3.51 -5.11 -5.39
N LYS A 73 3.35 -4.11 -6.26
CA LYS A 73 3.96 -4.15 -7.61
C LYS A 73 5.48 -4.27 -7.56
N ARG A 74 6.14 -3.55 -6.65
CA ARG A 74 7.59 -3.62 -6.48
C ARG A 74 8.04 -4.98 -5.93
N LEU A 75 7.29 -5.56 -4.99
CA LEU A 75 7.56 -6.89 -4.45
C LEU A 75 7.39 -7.97 -5.51
N ALA A 76 6.33 -7.89 -6.32
CA ALA A 76 6.10 -8.82 -7.43
C ALA A 76 7.28 -8.79 -8.42
N ARG A 77 7.70 -7.59 -8.83
CA ARG A 77 8.86 -7.40 -9.73
C ARG A 77 10.15 -7.96 -9.14
N MET A 78 10.45 -7.67 -7.88
CA MET A 78 11.65 -8.16 -7.20
C MET A 78 11.64 -9.70 -7.07
N THR A 79 10.48 -10.29 -6.83
CA THR A 79 10.33 -11.76 -6.77
C THR A 79 10.61 -12.40 -8.13
N GLU A 80 10.07 -11.82 -9.20
CA GLU A 80 10.33 -12.29 -10.57
C GLU A 80 11.82 -12.18 -10.94
N GLN A 81 12.49 -11.08 -10.58
CA GLN A 81 13.93 -10.91 -10.77
C GLN A 81 14.74 -11.98 -10.01
N LEU A 82 14.39 -12.26 -8.75
CA LEU A 82 15.05 -13.31 -7.97
C LEU A 82 14.88 -14.71 -8.58
N ASP A 83 13.70 -15.01 -9.14
CA ASP A 83 13.45 -16.30 -9.81
C ASP A 83 14.30 -16.44 -11.08
N LEU A 84 14.41 -15.39 -11.89
CA LEU A 84 15.26 -15.35 -13.08
C LEU A 84 16.74 -15.56 -12.73
N GLN A 85 17.25 -14.80 -11.76
CA GLN A 85 18.63 -14.91 -11.28
C GLN A 85 18.92 -16.30 -10.69
N SER A 86 17.96 -16.88 -9.98
CA SER A 86 18.10 -18.24 -9.44
C SER A 86 18.26 -19.28 -10.55
N LEU A 87 17.52 -19.13 -11.65
CA LEU A 87 17.58 -20.01 -12.80
C LEU A 87 18.92 -19.88 -13.53
N GLU A 88 19.44 -18.67 -13.68
CA GLU A 88 20.75 -18.41 -14.29
C GLU A 88 21.90 -18.93 -13.44
N MET A 89 21.85 -18.71 -12.12
CA MET A 89 22.79 -19.29 -11.17
C MET A 89 22.84 -20.82 -11.26
N LEU A 90 21.69 -21.48 -11.44
CA LEU A 90 21.63 -22.93 -11.66
C LEU A 90 22.28 -23.35 -12.98
N ARG A 91 22.09 -22.59 -14.07
CA ARG A 91 22.75 -22.84 -15.36
C ARG A 91 24.26 -22.71 -15.24
N LEU A 92 24.76 -21.65 -14.60
CA LEU A 92 26.18 -21.44 -14.33
C LEU A 92 26.78 -22.58 -13.51
N LYS A 93 26.14 -22.96 -12.39
CA LYS A 93 26.59 -24.07 -11.55
C LYS A 93 26.67 -25.38 -12.35
N LYS A 94 25.69 -25.66 -13.21
CA LYS A 94 25.71 -26.85 -14.07
C LYS A 94 26.84 -26.82 -15.10
N ALA A 95 27.13 -25.67 -15.71
CA ALA A 95 28.23 -25.55 -16.65
C ALA A 95 29.60 -25.68 -15.94
N ASN A 96 29.73 -25.08 -14.76
CA ASN A 96 30.96 -25.14 -13.95
C ASN A 96 31.24 -26.56 -13.44
N THR A 97 30.23 -27.28 -12.95
CA THR A 97 30.38 -28.69 -12.53
C THR A 97 30.86 -29.58 -13.68
N LYS A 98 30.30 -29.44 -14.88
CA LYS A 98 30.80 -30.13 -16.08
C LYS A 98 32.25 -29.78 -16.40
N LEU A 99 32.64 -28.51 -16.26
CA LEU A 99 34.01 -28.06 -16.50
C LEU A 99 34.98 -28.64 -15.48
N ILE A 100 34.60 -28.72 -14.20
CA ILE A 100 35.40 -29.37 -13.15
C ILE A 100 35.58 -30.86 -13.46
N GLU A 101 34.50 -31.56 -13.83
CA GLU A 101 34.56 -32.97 -14.20
C GLU A 101 35.46 -33.22 -15.41
N ALA A 102 35.34 -32.40 -16.46
CA ALA A 102 36.18 -32.51 -17.65
C ALA A 102 37.66 -32.22 -17.35
N ASN A 103 37.95 -31.23 -16.50
CA ASN A 103 39.31 -30.96 -16.04
C ASN A 103 39.89 -32.09 -15.19
N ARG A 104 39.06 -32.72 -14.35
CA ARG A 104 39.47 -33.91 -13.58
C ARG A 104 39.83 -35.06 -14.53
N GLN A 105 38.97 -35.37 -15.50
CA GLN A 105 39.24 -36.41 -16.49
C GLN A 105 40.52 -36.14 -17.29
N LEU A 106 40.77 -34.87 -17.66
CA LEU A 106 42.03 -34.49 -18.29
C LEU A 106 43.24 -34.76 -17.39
N ARG A 107 43.18 -34.36 -16.12
CA ARG A 107 44.29 -34.57 -15.17
C ARG A 107 44.57 -36.06 -14.99
N ASP A 108 43.53 -36.86 -14.79
CA ASP A 108 43.65 -38.32 -14.64
C ASP A 108 44.26 -38.94 -15.91
N SER A 109 43.88 -38.46 -17.11
CA SER A 109 44.42 -38.93 -18.39
C SER A 109 45.91 -38.57 -18.58
N VAL A 110 46.31 -37.38 -18.11
CA VAL A 110 47.71 -36.93 -18.13
C VAL A 110 48.57 -37.74 -17.15
N GLU A 111 48.07 -38.00 -15.94
CA GLU A 111 48.75 -38.81 -14.93
C GLU A 111 48.93 -40.26 -15.40
N ALA A 112 47.90 -40.84 -16.01
CA ALA A 112 47.95 -42.15 -16.64
C ALA A 112 48.83 -42.20 -17.91
N LYS A 113 49.30 -41.06 -18.40
CA LYS A 113 50.03 -40.90 -19.69
C LYS A 113 49.25 -41.42 -20.91
N ILE A 114 47.92 -41.45 -20.81
CA ILE A 114 47.01 -41.83 -21.90
C ILE A 114 46.18 -40.60 -22.22
N ILE A 115 46.62 -39.82 -23.21
CA ILE A 115 45.89 -38.63 -23.65
C ILE A 115 45.12 -39.00 -24.92
N GLU A 116 43.82 -39.23 -24.76
CA GLU A 116 42.94 -39.41 -25.91
C GLU A 116 42.50 -38.05 -26.48
N PRO A 117 42.52 -37.85 -27.82
CA PRO A 117 41.98 -36.64 -28.45
C PRO A 117 40.51 -36.37 -28.09
N SER A 118 39.75 -37.43 -27.79
CA SER A 118 38.35 -37.37 -27.36
C SER A 118 38.19 -36.60 -26.03
N THR A 119 39.11 -36.77 -25.08
CA THR A 119 39.11 -36.13 -23.76
C THR A 119 39.43 -34.64 -23.87
N ILE A 120 40.39 -34.26 -24.73
CA ILE A 120 40.70 -32.86 -25.04
C ILE A 120 39.50 -32.18 -25.70
N ASN A 121 38.86 -32.84 -26.66
CA ASN A 121 37.68 -32.26 -27.31
C ASN A 121 36.53 -32.06 -26.31
N ARG A 122 36.31 -33.01 -25.38
CA ARG A 122 35.28 -32.87 -24.34
C ARG A 122 35.59 -31.71 -23.38
N SER A 123 36.84 -31.51 -22.98
CA SER A 123 37.22 -30.39 -22.12
C SER A 123 37.03 -29.04 -22.80
N LEU A 124 37.42 -28.93 -24.07
CA LEU A 124 37.22 -27.70 -24.86
C LEU A 124 35.72 -27.39 -25.04
N VAL A 125 34.89 -28.40 -25.26
CA VAL A 125 33.42 -28.22 -25.31
C VAL A 125 32.88 -27.77 -23.96
N ALA A 126 33.32 -28.37 -22.84
CA ALA A 126 32.90 -27.96 -21.51
C ALA A 126 33.35 -26.53 -21.17
N GLU A 127 34.53 -26.11 -21.60
CA GLU A 127 35.05 -24.74 -21.47
C GLU A 127 34.22 -23.73 -22.27
N LEU A 128 33.89 -24.05 -23.53
CA LEU A 128 32.99 -23.21 -24.34
C LEU A 128 31.57 -23.14 -23.75
N GLU A 129 31.04 -24.23 -23.19
CA GLU A 129 29.76 -24.22 -22.49
C GLU A 129 29.79 -23.33 -21.25
N ALA A 130 30.87 -23.37 -20.46
CA ALA A 130 31.05 -22.52 -19.29
C ALA A 130 31.15 -21.04 -19.66
N LEU A 131 31.99 -20.68 -20.64
CA LEU A 131 32.13 -19.30 -21.12
C LEU A 131 30.83 -18.74 -21.70
N ARG A 132 30.06 -19.57 -22.41
CA ARG A 132 28.74 -19.16 -22.92
C ARG A 132 27.74 -18.93 -21.79
N ALA A 133 27.76 -19.78 -20.76
CA ALA A 133 26.89 -19.62 -19.60
C ALA A 133 27.26 -18.36 -18.81
N GLU A 134 28.56 -18.10 -18.61
CA GLU A 134 29.08 -16.89 -17.96
C GLU A 134 28.63 -15.63 -18.70
N ARG A 135 28.88 -15.58 -20.02
CA ARG A 135 28.46 -14.44 -20.84
C ARG A 135 26.94 -14.24 -20.85
N ALA A 136 26.16 -15.31 -20.82
CA ALA A 136 24.71 -15.20 -20.76
C ALA A 136 24.24 -14.60 -19.43
N ALA A 137 24.87 -14.98 -18.31
CA ALA A 137 24.58 -14.40 -17.00
C ALA A 137 25.01 -12.92 -16.93
N GLU A 138 26.19 -12.58 -17.45
CA GLU A 138 26.63 -11.17 -17.53
C GLU A 138 25.67 -10.29 -18.34
N MET A 139 25.18 -10.80 -19.48
CA MET A 139 24.21 -10.08 -20.31
C MET A 139 22.87 -9.87 -19.59
N ALA A 140 22.40 -10.88 -18.84
CA ALA A 140 21.18 -10.78 -18.05
C ALA A 140 21.33 -9.79 -16.90
N GLU A 141 22.44 -9.82 -16.16
CA GLU A 141 22.74 -8.82 -15.12
C GLU A 141 22.81 -7.40 -15.72
N MET A 142 23.42 -7.23 -16.89
CA MET A 142 23.44 -5.94 -17.58
C MET A 142 22.04 -5.48 -17.99
N GLU A 143 21.18 -6.38 -18.47
CA GLU A 143 19.79 -6.06 -18.83
C GLU A 143 18.98 -5.66 -17.59
N ASP A 144 19.16 -6.34 -16.47
CA ASP A 144 18.57 -6.00 -15.17
C ASP A 144 19.00 -4.60 -14.72
N VAL A 145 20.31 -4.32 -14.72
CA VAL A 145 20.88 -3.01 -14.35
C VAL A 145 20.34 -1.91 -15.27
N LEU A 146 20.29 -2.15 -16.58
CA LEU A 146 19.70 -1.20 -17.53
C LEU A 146 18.21 -0.99 -17.28
N GLY A 147 17.48 -2.05 -16.92
CA GLY A 147 16.06 -2.00 -16.57
C GLY A 147 15.76 -1.22 -15.29
N GLU A 148 16.70 -1.17 -14.34
CA GLU A 148 16.64 -0.33 -13.14
C GLU A 148 17.09 1.11 -13.38
N LEU A 149 18.12 1.31 -14.21
CA LEU A 149 18.62 2.64 -14.53
C LEU A 149 17.69 3.42 -15.45
N LYS A 150 17.04 2.78 -16.44
CA LYS A 150 16.13 3.42 -17.40
C LYS A 150 15.07 4.34 -16.76
N PRO A 151 14.31 3.93 -15.71
CA PRO A 151 13.37 4.81 -15.05
C PRO A 151 14.02 5.96 -14.24
N LEU A 152 15.31 5.88 -13.90
CA LEU A 152 16.04 6.95 -13.22
C LEU A 152 16.62 7.99 -14.20
N ILE A 153 16.89 7.60 -15.44
CA ILE A 153 17.48 8.46 -16.47
C ILE A 153 16.39 9.11 -17.36
N SER A 154 15.17 8.58 -17.36
CA SER A 154 14.01 9.14 -18.07
C SER A 154 13.02 9.82 -17.09
N PRO A 155 13.33 11.01 -16.55
CA PRO A 155 12.38 11.77 -15.73
C PRO A 155 11.21 12.40 -16.51
N GLU A 156 11.12 12.22 -17.84
CA GLU A 156 10.11 12.89 -18.68
C GLU A 156 8.72 12.24 -18.67
N ASP A 157 8.54 11.00 -18.20
CA ASP A 157 7.23 10.32 -18.18
C ASP A 157 6.48 10.43 -16.84
N ALA A 158 7.01 11.16 -15.85
CA ALA A 158 6.38 11.34 -14.53
C ALA A 158 5.47 12.57 -14.42
N ASN A 159 5.39 13.42 -15.46
CA ASN A 159 4.63 14.68 -15.47
C ASN A 159 3.70 14.85 -16.70
N ALA A 160 3.32 13.76 -17.39
CA ALA A 160 2.29 13.77 -18.44
C ALA A 160 1.01 13.09 -17.96
#